data_AF-A0A8J3ES87-F1
#
_entry.id   AF-A0A8J3ES87-F1
#
_cell.length_a   1.000
_cell.length_b   1.000
_cell.length_c   1.000
_cell.angle_alpha   90.00
_cell.angle_beta   90.00
_cell.angle_gamma   90.00
#
_symmetry.space_group_name_H-M   'P 1'
#
loop_
_entity.id
_entity.type
_entity.pdbx_description
1 polymer ?
#
loop_
_entity_poly.entity_id
_entity_poly.type
_entity_poly.pdbx_seq_one_letter_code
_entity_poly.pdbx_strand_id
1 'polypeptide(L)'
;MSPYVALWNRLADFDPADLDDAFARSALVKASLMRITLHAVDAREYPVLHQAMLPTLRATRLGDRRFTGGGLTAADADALVPALVAFAAEPRDRAACEAHLAELVDTAPGPGLWWALRAFAPLVHAPTDDPWSFGRRPRFVAAPTSAPRPPADVALQHLVRRHLAGFGPASVADVAQFTLRRRTDVRAAIAALAAELVVHEGPEGEVLHDVADGLLPDEDVPAPPRLLAMWDSVLLAHADRRRVLPTELRPLVIRRNGDVLPTVLVDGRVSGVWRPVEDGIEVTPLAPIPAPDWKELAGEARSLATLFAGRDPRAYARFGHWWSALPSAGRRLLAA
;
A
#
# COMPACT_ATOMS: atom_id res chain seq x y z
N MET A 1 3.89 10.47 -3.05
CA MET A 1 2.66 10.88 -3.75
C MET A 1 1.46 10.00 -3.46
N SER A 2 1.42 8.70 -3.77
CA SER A 2 0.18 7.90 -3.63
C SER A 2 -0.53 8.00 -2.27
N PRO A 3 0.15 7.97 -1.10
CA PRO A 3 -0.51 8.15 0.19
C PRO A 3 -1.21 9.51 0.34
N TYR A 4 -0.63 10.58 -0.22
CA TYR A 4 -1.20 11.93 -0.17
C TYR A 4 -2.50 11.99 -0.96
N VAL A 5 -2.51 11.44 -2.18
CA VAL A 5 -3.72 11.39 -3.01
C VAL A 5 -4.79 10.49 -2.38
N ALA A 6 -4.38 9.38 -1.76
CA ALA A 6 -5.32 8.48 -1.08
C ALA A 6 -5.99 9.12 0.14
N LEU A 7 -5.25 9.94 0.92
CA LEU A 7 -5.79 10.69 2.05
C LEU A 7 -6.62 11.91 1.60
N TRP A 8 -6.16 12.64 0.59
CA TRP A 8 -6.91 13.74 -0.02
C TRP A 8 -8.33 13.33 -0.44
N ASN A 9 -8.48 12.11 -0.96
CA ASN A 9 -9.79 11.58 -1.36
C ASN A 9 -10.68 11.16 -0.16
N ARG A 10 -10.11 11.02 1.04
CA ARG A 10 -10.78 10.37 2.19
C ARG A 10 -10.93 11.24 3.43
N LEU A 11 -10.15 12.32 3.54
CA LEU A 11 -10.17 13.23 4.67
C LEU A 11 -10.71 14.59 4.22
N ALA A 12 -11.68 15.11 4.96
CA ALA A 12 -12.12 16.49 4.81
C ALA A 12 -10.98 17.45 5.17
N ASP A 13 -10.84 18.53 4.41
CA ASP A 13 -9.85 19.59 4.64
C ASP A 13 -8.40 19.09 4.81
N PHE A 14 -8.03 18.02 4.09
CA PHE A 14 -6.69 17.44 4.16
C PHE A 14 -5.59 18.43 3.76
N ASP A 15 -4.71 18.77 4.71
CA ASP A 15 -3.47 19.49 4.44
C ASP A 15 -2.32 18.49 4.22
N PRO A 16 -1.66 18.49 3.05
CA PRO A 16 -0.51 17.62 2.83
C PRO A 16 0.70 17.96 3.72
N ALA A 17 0.79 19.16 4.29
CA ALA A 17 1.83 19.52 5.26
C ALA A 17 1.70 18.70 6.55
N ASP A 18 0.47 18.36 6.99
CA ASP A 18 0.26 17.49 8.15
C ASP A 18 0.87 16.10 7.92
N LEU A 19 0.77 15.57 6.70
CA LEU A 19 1.38 14.29 6.34
C LEU A 19 2.91 14.39 6.26
N ASP A 20 3.45 15.51 5.75
CA ASP A 20 4.90 15.76 5.76
C ASP A 20 5.43 15.76 7.20
N ASP A 21 4.77 16.52 8.09
CA ASP A 21 5.12 16.61 9.51
C ASP A 21 4.99 15.28 10.24
N ALA A 22 3.97 14.49 9.91
CA ALA A 22 3.77 13.16 10.47
C ALA A 22 4.92 12.21 10.09
N PHE A 23 5.43 12.27 8.86
CA PHE A 23 6.62 11.52 8.47
C PHE A 23 7.89 12.08 9.11
N ALA A 24 8.09 13.40 9.08
CA ALA A 24 9.29 14.05 9.60
C ALA A 24 9.49 13.77 11.10
N ARG A 25 8.41 13.79 11.89
CA ARG A 25 8.43 13.46 13.32
C ARG A 25 8.29 11.96 13.62
N SER A 26 8.31 11.11 12.60
CA SER A 26 8.17 9.65 12.74
C SER A 26 6.88 9.20 13.45
N ALA A 27 5.80 9.98 13.35
CA ALA A 27 4.46 9.56 13.80
C ALA A 27 3.85 8.56 12.80
N LEU A 28 4.14 8.74 11.51
CA LEU A 28 3.91 7.75 10.46
C LEU A 28 5.26 7.22 9.98
N VAL A 29 5.32 5.92 9.70
CA VAL A 29 6.51 5.26 9.13
C VAL A 29 6.15 4.60 7.81
N LYS A 30 7.14 4.51 6.91
CA LYS A 30 6.99 3.81 5.65
C LYS A 30 7.86 2.55 5.60
N ALA A 31 7.25 1.38 5.45
CA ALA A 31 7.96 0.10 5.50
C ALA A 31 7.34 -0.96 4.58
N SER A 32 8.10 -2.03 4.31
CA SER A 32 7.58 -3.21 3.63
C SER A 32 6.66 -4.01 4.56
N LEU A 33 5.37 -4.09 4.23
CA LEU A 33 4.36 -4.77 5.05
C LEU A 33 3.46 -5.66 4.17
N MET A 34 2.15 -5.42 4.14
CA MET A 34 1.18 -6.24 3.42
C MET A 34 1.54 -6.34 1.93
N ARG A 35 1.34 -7.52 1.34
CA ARG A 35 1.77 -7.87 -0.03
C ARG A 35 3.25 -7.65 -0.32
N ILE A 36 4.09 -7.48 0.71
CA ILE A 36 5.53 -7.25 0.58
C ILE A 36 5.81 -5.94 -0.20
N THR A 37 4.91 -4.97 -0.09
CA THR A 37 5.03 -3.64 -0.70
C THR A 37 5.15 -2.55 0.37
N LEU A 38 5.49 -1.33 -0.06
CA LEU A 38 5.65 -0.19 0.85
C LEU A 38 4.29 0.33 1.31
N HIS A 39 4.13 0.47 2.61
CA HIS A 39 2.95 1.03 3.26
C HIS A 39 3.33 2.13 4.23
N ALA A 40 2.50 3.16 4.31
CA ALA A 40 2.54 4.15 5.38
C ALA A 40 1.61 3.68 6.49
N VAL A 41 2.11 3.62 7.72
CA VAL A 41 1.35 3.17 8.90
C VAL A 41 1.71 4.04 10.11
N ASP A 42 0.82 4.08 11.09
CA ASP A 42 1.13 4.65 12.40
C ASP A 42 2.34 3.95 13.02
N ALA A 43 3.31 4.73 13.49
CA ALA A 43 4.54 4.22 14.07
C ALA A 43 4.29 3.34 15.30
N ARG A 44 3.20 3.59 16.04
CA ARG A 44 2.79 2.80 17.21
C ARG A 44 2.24 1.43 16.80
N GLU A 45 1.66 1.32 15.61
CA GLU A 45 1.13 0.06 15.07
C GLU A 45 2.17 -0.74 14.28
N TYR A 46 3.26 -0.11 13.87
CA TYR A 46 4.30 -0.79 13.09
C TYR A 46 4.79 -2.11 13.71
N PRO A 47 5.11 -2.23 15.02
CA PRO A 47 5.62 -3.47 15.59
C PRO A 47 4.66 -4.66 15.47
N VAL A 48 3.37 -4.42 15.69
CA VAL A 48 2.33 -5.45 15.60
C VAL A 48 2.06 -5.81 14.13
N LEU A 49 1.97 -4.83 13.23
CA LEU A 49 1.77 -5.09 11.80
C LEU A 49 2.98 -5.82 11.19
N HIS A 50 4.19 -5.40 11.55
CA HIS A 50 5.43 -6.05 11.12
C HIS A 50 5.54 -7.49 11.65
N GLN A 51 5.16 -7.73 12.91
CA GLN A 51 5.06 -9.09 13.47
C GLN A 51 4.06 -9.97 12.71
N ALA A 52 2.87 -9.46 12.42
CA ALA A 52 1.86 -10.17 11.66
C ALA A 52 2.35 -10.53 10.24
N MET A 53 3.20 -9.68 9.65
CA MET A 53 3.70 -9.85 8.29
C MET A 53 5.01 -10.63 8.19
N LEU A 54 5.75 -10.84 9.28
CA LEU A 54 7.06 -11.50 9.26
C LEU A 54 7.08 -12.84 8.51
N PRO A 55 6.15 -13.79 8.73
CA PRO A 55 6.18 -15.07 8.03
C PRO A 55 6.20 -14.88 6.51
N THR A 56 5.39 -13.97 6.00
CA THR A 56 5.31 -13.64 4.56
C THR A 56 6.59 -12.95 4.08
N LEU A 57 7.05 -11.91 4.81
CA LEU A 57 8.24 -11.13 4.44
C LEU A 57 9.49 -12.00 4.37
N ARG A 58 9.62 -12.96 5.30
CA ARG A 58 10.73 -13.93 5.35
C ARG A 58 10.63 -14.96 4.24
N ALA A 59 9.47 -15.61 4.09
CA ALA A 59 9.29 -16.72 3.15
C ALA A 59 9.61 -16.32 1.70
N THR A 60 9.23 -15.11 1.28
CA THR A 60 9.49 -14.64 -0.10
C THR A 60 10.97 -14.29 -0.36
N ARG A 61 11.81 -14.18 0.67
CA ARG A 61 13.19 -13.71 0.51
C ARG A 61 14.23 -14.77 0.87
N LEU A 62 14.04 -15.47 1.98
CA LEU A 62 15.04 -16.44 2.48
C LEU A 62 15.08 -17.74 1.67
N GLY A 63 14.04 -18.04 0.88
CA GLY A 63 14.05 -19.17 -0.07
C GLY A 63 14.48 -18.79 -1.50
N ASP A 64 14.75 -17.51 -1.77
CA ASP A 64 15.09 -17.05 -3.12
C ASP A 64 16.56 -17.36 -3.45
N ARG A 65 16.82 -17.75 -4.71
CA ARG A 65 18.16 -18.12 -5.20
C ARG A 65 19.20 -17.01 -5.03
N ARG A 66 18.78 -15.74 -5.04
CA ARG A 66 19.69 -14.60 -4.78
C ARG A 66 20.26 -14.65 -3.37
N PHE A 67 19.47 -15.09 -2.40
CA PHE A 67 19.90 -15.22 -1.01
C PHE A 67 20.62 -16.55 -0.81
N THR A 68 20.00 -17.68 -1.16
CA THR A 68 20.56 -19.02 -0.91
C THR A 68 21.85 -19.29 -1.69
N GLY A 69 22.04 -18.66 -2.85
CA GLY A 69 23.28 -18.71 -3.61
C GLY A 69 24.49 -18.08 -2.89
N GLY A 70 24.27 -17.29 -1.84
CA GLY A 70 25.34 -16.72 -1.00
C GLY A 70 25.85 -17.65 0.11
N GLY A 71 25.32 -18.88 0.22
CA GLY A 71 25.74 -19.86 1.22
C GLY A 71 25.25 -19.58 2.65
N LEU A 72 24.39 -18.57 2.82
CA LEU A 72 23.82 -18.19 4.12
C LEU A 72 22.49 -18.90 4.38
N THR A 73 22.26 -19.25 5.64
CA THR A 73 21.01 -19.83 6.12
C THR A 73 20.07 -18.76 6.66
N ALA A 74 18.81 -19.13 6.91
CA ALA A 74 17.86 -18.25 7.60
C ALA A 74 18.34 -17.84 9.00
N ALA A 75 19.04 -18.74 9.71
CA ALA A 75 19.59 -18.47 11.03
C ALA A 75 20.73 -17.44 10.98
N ASP A 76 21.59 -17.51 9.95
CA ASP A 76 22.65 -16.51 9.74
C ASP A 76 22.04 -15.13 9.49
N ALA A 77 20.99 -15.06 8.66
CA ALA A 77 20.27 -13.80 8.45
C ALA A 77 19.66 -13.26 9.76
N ASP A 78 19.09 -14.12 10.60
CA ASP A 78 18.54 -13.71 11.90
C ASP A 78 19.60 -13.15 12.84
N ALA A 79 20.78 -13.77 12.87
CA ALA A 79 21.91 -13.34 13.69
C ALA A 79 22.44 -11.96 13.28
N LEU A 80 22.26 -11.55 12.02
CA LEU A 80 22.70 -10.25 11.50
C LEU A 80 21.71 -9.10 11.81
N VAL A 81 20.45 -9.39 12.13
CA VAL A 81 19.42 -8.35 12.34
C VAL A 81 19.80 -7.36 13.44
N PRO A 82 20.27 -7.77 14.65
CA PRO A 82 20.65 -6.82 15.70
C PRO A 82 21.75 -5.85 15.29
N ALA A 83 22.80 -6.34 14.61
CA ALA A 83 23.90 -5.50 14.14
C ALA A 83 23.43 -4.50 13.07
N LEU A 84 22.62 -4.96 12.11
CA LEU A 84 22.03 -4.10 11.09
C LEU A 84 21.14 -3.00 11.69
N VAL A 85 20.31 -3.34 12.69
CA VAL A 85 19.46 -2.38 13.39
C VAL A 85 20.30 -1.36 14.15
N ALA A 86 21.36 -1.79 14.85
CA ALA A 86 22.28 -0.88 15.53
C ALA A 86 22.99 0.06 14.54
N PHE A 87 23.45 -0.45 13.40
CA PHE A 87 24.08 0.36 12.36
C PHE A 87 23.12 1.37 11.74
N ALA A 88 21.85 1.00 11.60
CA ALA A 88 20.76 1.84 11.11
C ALA A 88 20.11 2.72 12.20
N ALA A 89 20.76 2.94 13.35
CA ALA A 89 20.30 3.92 14.34
C ALA A 89 20.19 5.35 13.76
N GLU A 90 20.93 5.63 12.69
CA GLU A 90 20.78 6.82 11.85
C GLU A 90 20.52 6.40 10.37
N PRO A 91 19.98 7.28 9.51
CA PRO A 91 19.65 6.93 8.13
C PRO A 91 20.86 6.41 7.33
N ARG A 92 20.74 5.22 6.74
CA ARG A 92 21.74 4.59 5.87
C ARG A 92 21.22 4.40 4.46
N ASP A 93 22.06 4.61 3.46
CA ASP A 93 21.71 4.21 2.10
C ASP A 93 21.95 2.71 1.89
N ARG A 94 21.50 2.21 0.73
CA ARG A 94 21.67 0.81 0.34
C ARG A 94 23.14 0.36 0.35
N ALA A 95 24.05 1.18 -0.19
CA ALA A 95 25.43 0.78 -0.38
C ALA A 95 26.14 0.65 0.98
N ALA A 96 25.86 1.56 1.91
CA ALA A 96 26.35 1.49 3.28
C ALA A 96 25.84 0.23 4.00
N CYS A 97 24.56 -0.12 3.85
CA CYS A 97 24.03 -1.36 4.44
C CYS A 97 24.63 -2.63 3.82
N GLU A 98 24.82 -2.66 2.50
CA GLU A 98 25.46 -3.79 1.81
C GLU A 98 26.92 -3.96 2.26
N ALA A 99 27.68 -2.86 2.37
CA ALA A 99 29.06 -2.88 2.86
C ALA A 99 29.15 -3.37 4.32
N HIS A 100 28.31 -2.80 5.21
CA HIS A 100 28.29 -3.20 6.61
C HIS A 100 27.95 -4.69 6.79
N LEU A 101 26.97 -5.21 6.05
CA LEU A 101 26.62 -6.63 6.11
C LEU A 101 27.74 -7.54 5.58
N ALA A 102 28.52 -7.07 4.59
CA ALA A 102 29.65 -7.83 4.06
C ALA A 102 30.82 -7.95 5.04
N GLU A 103 30.98 -7.00 5.97
CA GLU A 103 31.98 -7.08 7.03
C GLU A 103 31.62 -8.09 8.13
N LEU A 104 30.35 -8.48 8.22
CA LEU A 104 29.82 -9.35 9.28
C LEU A 104 29.73 -10.83 8.89
N VAL A 105 30.08 -11.18 7.65
CA VAL A 105 29.98 -12.55 7.14
C VAL A 105 31.29 -12.98 6.48
N ASP A 106 31.66 -14.24 6.66
CA ASP A 106 32.89 -14.80 6.08
C ASP A 106 32.74 -15.21 4.60
N THR A 107 31.52 -15.17 4.06
CA THR A 107 31.25 -15.44 2.64
C THR A 107 31.27 -14.13 1.85
N ALA A 108 31.34 -14.19 0.51
CA ALA A 108 31.05 -13.02 -0.30
C ALA A 108 29.52 -12.89 -0.44
N PRO A 109 28.83 -12.04 0.36
CA PRO A 109 27.38 -12.00 0.28
C PRO A 109 27.02 -11.33 -1.04
N GLY A 110 26.42 -12.10 -1.95
CA GLY A 110 25.79 -11.52 -3.12
C GLY A 110 24.70 -10.51 -2.73
N PRO A 111 24.13 -9.78 -3.69
CA PRO A 111 23.12 -8.74 -3.42
C PRO A 111 21.84 -9.28 -2.74
N GLY A 112 21.68 -10.61 -2.65
CA GLY A 112 20.58 -11.27 -1.98
C GLY A 112 20.52 -11.05 -0.47
N LEU A 113 21.65 -10.85 0.22
CA LEU A 113 21.66 -10.67 1.68
C LEU A 113 20.90 -9.41 2.10
N TRP A 114 21.35 -8.24 1.61
CA TRP A 114 20.63 -6.98 1.83
C TRP A 114 19.21 -7.04 1.28
N TRP A 115 19.02 -7.63 0.10
CA TRP A 115 17.70 -7.74 -0.51
C TRP A 115 16.71 -8.56 0.36
N ALA A 116 17.20 -9.55 1.10
CA ALA A 116 16.41 -10.32 2.05
C ALA A 116 16.20 -9.57 3.36
N LEU A 117 17.28 -9.11 4.01
CA LEU A 117 17.21 -8.45 5.32
C LEU A 117 16.35 -7.18 5.28
N ARG A 118 16.47 -6.34 4.24
CA ARG A 118 15.66 -5.12 4.11
C ARG A 118 14.14 -5.38 4.05
N ALA A 119 13.71 -6.62 3.81
CA ALA A 119 12.31 -6.96 3.72
C ALA A 119 11.68 -7.33 5.07
N PHE A 120 12.47 -7.81 6.04
CA PHE A 120 11.94 -8.33 7.32
C PHE A 120 12.70 -7.86 8.56
N ALA A 121 13.88 -7.26 8.41
CA ALA A 121 14.49 -6.51 9.50
C ALA A 121 13.59 -5.31 9.82
N PRO A 122 13.51 -4.87 11.10
CA PRO A 122 12.65 -3.77 11.51
C PRO A 122 13.22 -2.42 11.09
N LEU A 123 13.33 -2.22 9.77
CA LEU A 123 13.80 -1.02 9.10
C LEU A 123 12.62 -0.29 8.45
N VAL A 124 12.65 1.02 8.54
CA VAL A 124 11.70 1.92 7.87
C VAL A 124 12.47 2.82 6.91
N HIS A 125 11.78 3.37 5.92
CA HIS A 125 12.36 4.40 5.07
C HIS A 125 12.52 5.68 5.87
N ALA A 126 13.72 6.26 5.84
CA ALA A 126 13.96 7.58 6.39
C ALA A 126 13.27 8.63 5.50
N PRO A 127 12.49 9.57 6.09
CA PRO A 127 11.93 10.68 5.35
C PRO A 127 13.03 11.63 4.86
N THR A 128 12.70 12.43 3.85
CA THR A 128 13.56 13.46 3.24
C THR A 128 12.74 14.72 2.99
N ASP A 129 13.42 15.84 2.72
CA ASP A 129 12.77 17.10 2.33
C ASP A 129 12.29 17.11 0.86
N ASP A 130 12.25 15.95 0.21
CA ASP A 130 11.66 15.82 -1.12
C ASP A 130 10.16 16.18 -1.08
N PRO A 131 9.55 16.64 -2.19
CA PRO A 131 8.16 17.13 -2.23
C PRO A 131 7.05 16.14 -1.79
N TRP A 132 7.41 14.89 -1.52
CA TRP A 132 6.51 13.82 -1.10
C TRP A 132 7.05 13.04 0.12
N SER A 133 7.84 13.73 0.95
CA SER A 133 8.62 13.25 2.09
C SER A 133 9.64 12.15 1.81
N PHE A 134 9.81 11.73 0.55
CA PHE A 134 10.70 10.63 0.20
C PHE A 134 11.25 10.76 -1.22
N GLY A 135 12.57 10.70 -1.33
CA GLY A 135 13.29 10.68 -2.60
C GLY A 135 13.28 9.32 -3.32
N ARG A 136 13.83 9.32 -4.55
CA ARG A 136 13.93 8.12 -5.41
C ARG A 136 14.95 7.09 -4.91
N ARG A 137 15.94 7.53 -4.14
CA ARG A 137 16.99 6.70 -3.54
C ARG A 137 16.69 6.59 -2.04
N PRO A 138 15.98 5.55 -1.60
CA PRO A 138 15.57 5.45 -0.21
C PRO A 138 16.79 5.26 0.69
N ARG A 139 16.74 5.92 1.85
CA ARG A 139 17.57 5.62 3.01
C ARG A 139 16.73 4.86 4.03
N PHE A 140 17.38 4.08 4.88
CA PHE A 140 16.77 3.18 5.83
C PHE A 140 17.24 3.55 7.23
N VAL A 141 16.33 3.55 8.19
CA VAL A 141 16.61 3.78 9.61
C VAL A 141 15.88 2.69 10.40
N ALA A 142 16.42 2.32 11.56
CA ALA A 142 15.74 1.43 12.49
C ALA A 142 14.36 1.98 12.84
N ALA A 143 13.37 1.10 12.96
CA ALA A 143 12.03 1.50 13.34
C ALA A 143 12.05 2.22 14.71
N PRO A 144 11.34 3.35 14.87
CA PRO A 144 11.52 4.28 15.99
C PRO A 144 10.90 3.82 17.32
N THR A 145 10.52 2.55 17.46
CA THR A 145 9.71 2.08 18.59
C THR A 145 10.29 0.84 19.26
N SER A 146 10.29 0.88 20.59
CA SER A 146 10.65 -0.22 21.49
C SER A 146 9.44 -1.02 21.96
N ALA A 147 8.24 -0.77 21.41
CA ALA A 147 7.03 -1.42 21.89
C ALA A 147 7.18 -2.95 21.84
N PRO A 148 6.75 -3.67 22.90
CA PRO A 148 6.87 -5.12 22.94
C PRO A 148 6.19 -5.75 21.75
N ARG A 149 6.87 -6.72 21.15
CA ARG A 149 6.31 -7.46 20.02
C ARG A 149 5.30 -8.49 20.54
N PRO A 150 4.03 -8.43 20.13
CA PRO A 150 3.06 -9.41 20.58
C PRO A 150 3.35 -10.80 19.97
N PRO A 151 2.76 -11.87 20.54
CA PRO A 151 2.70 -13.17 19.89
C PRO A 151 2.18 -13.09 18.45
N ALA A 152 2.64 -13.97 17.57
CA ALA A 152 2.40 -13.86 16.13
C ALA A 152 0.92 -14.04 15.74
N ASP A 153 0.17 -14.85 16.49
CA ASP A 153 -1.26 -15.05 16.37
C ASP A 153 -2.05 -13.80 16.81
N VAL A 154 -1.72 -13.21 17.95
CA VAL A 154 -2.30 -11.94 18.43
C VAL A 154 -2.02 -10.81 17.43
N ALA A 155 -0.80 -10.76 16.88
CA ALA A 155 -0.46 -9.80 15.84
C ALA A 155 -1.30 -9.97 14.58
N LEU A 156 -1.55 -11.22 14.16
CA LEU A 156 -2.40 -11.50 13.02
C LEU A 156 -3.86 -11.09 13.30
N GLN A 157 -4.40 -11.39 14.49
CA GLN A 157 -5.73 -10.93 14.89
C GLN A 157 -5.86 -9.41 14.79
N HIS A 158 -4.85 -8.66 15.28
CA HIS A 158 -4.80 -7.21 15.12
C HIS A 158 -4.86 -6.76 13.66
N LEU A 159 -4.04 -7.37 12.80
CA LEU A 159 -4.03 -7.07 11.37
C LEU A 159 -5.37 -7.42 10.69
N VAL A 160 -6.01 -8.52 11.06
CA VAL A 160 -7.35 -8.89 10.57
C VAL A 160 -8.38 -7.84 10.98
N ARG A 161 -8.42 -7.45 12.26
CA ARG A 161 -9.33 -6.41 12.75
C ARG A 161 -9.15 -5.09 12.00
N ARG A 162 -7.90 -4.66 11.76
CA ARG A 162 -7.59 -3.45 10.97
C ARG A 162 -8.01 -3.58 9.51
N HIS A 163 -7.89 -4.76 8.91
CA HIS A 163 -8.39 -4.99 7.56
C HIS A 163 -9.92 -4.87 7.50
N LEU A 164 -10.65 -5.49 8.43
CA LEU A 164 -12.10 -5.42 8.50
C LEU A 164 -12.57 -3.97 8.75
N ALA A 165 -11.99 -3.27 9.72
CA ALA A 165 -12.33 -1.87 9.99
C ALA A 165 -12.10 -0.91 8.79
N GLY A 166 -11.21 -1.26 7.86
CA GLY A 166 -10.94 -0.44 6.68
C GLY A 166 -11.62 -0.90 5.39
N PHE A 167 -11.96 -2.19 5.27
CA PHE A 167 -12.37 -2.82 4.01
C PHE A 167 -13.51 -3.85 4.17
N GLY A 168 -14.07 -3.97 5.36
CA GLY A 168 -15.20 -4.84 5.65
C GLY A 168 -16.49 -4.37 4.95
N PRO A 169 -17.49 -5.25 4.83
CA PRO A 169 -17.45 -6.68 5.13
C PRO A 169 -16.55 -7.48 4.15
N ALA A 170 -15.74 -8.40 4.68
CA ALA A 170 -14.75 -9.15 3.90
C ALA A 170 -14.67 -10.63 4.28
N SER A 171 -14.34 -11.47 3.30
CA SER A 171 -14.19 -12.92 3.47
C SER A 171 -12.78 -13.30 3.96
N VAL A 172 -12.61 -14.54 4.40
CA VAL A 172 -11.28 -15.15 4.65
C VAL A 172 -10.37 -15.03 3.42
N ALA A 173 -10.93 -15.14 2.21
CA ALA A 173 -10.15 -15.06 0.98
C ALA A 173 -9.62 -13.64 0.72
N ASP A 174 -10.41 -12.61 1.05
CA ASP A 174 -10.03 -11.21 0.91
C ASP A 174 -8.87 -10.85 1.84
N VAL A 175 -9.01 -11.17 3.12
CA VAL A 175 -7.96 -10.94 4.13
C VAL A 175 -6.68 -11.69 3.76
N ALA A 176 -6.80 -12.94 3.30
CA ALA A 176 -5.65 -13.73 2.85
C ALA A 176 -4.98 -13.11 1.60
N GLN A 177 -5.76 -12.61 0.64
CA GLN A 177 -5.23 -11.92 -0.54
C GLN A 177 -4.50 -10.63 -0.15
N PHE A 178 -5.06 -9.85 0.77
CA PHE A 178 -4.48 -8.60 1.22
C PHE A 178 -3.16 -8.81 1.98
N THR A 179 -3.08 -9.84 2.81
CA THR A 179 -1.94 -10.10 3.71
C THR A 179 -0.94 -11.11 3.16
N LEU A 180 -1.30 -11.86 2.12
CA LEU A 180 -0.60 -13.07 1.65
C LEU A 180 -0.36 -14.10 2.76
N ARG A 181 -1.21 -14.12 3.78
CA ARG A 181 -1.21 -15.15 4.83
C ARG A 181 -2.02 -16.36 4.37
N ARG A 182 -1.70 -17.52 4.94
CA ARG A 182 -2.45 -18.76 4.66
C ARG A 182 -3.88 -18.59 5.15
N ARG A 183 -4.85 -19.07 4.37
CA ARG A 183 -6.28 -19.03 4.73
C ARG A 183 -6.58 -19.73 6.06
N THR A 184 -5.81 -20.74 6.44
CA THR A 184 -5.91 -21.42 7.74
C THR A 184 -5.59 -20.49 8.90
N ASP A 185 -4.51 -19.69 8.78
CA ASP A 185 -4.09 -18.75 9.81
C ASP A 185 -5.12 -17.61 9.95
N VAL A 186 -5.63 -17.12 8.81
CA VAL A 186 -6.67 -16.09 8.77
C VAL A 186 -7.98 -16.58 9.41
N ARG A 187 -8.40 -17.81 9.10
CA ARG A 187 -9.60 -18.42 9.70
C ARG A 187 -9.46 -18.56 11.22
N ALA A 188 -8.29 -18.98 11.70
CA ALA A 188 -8.02 -19.05 13.14
C ALA A 188 -8.08 -17.66 13.80
N ALA A 189 -7.52 -16.63 13.16
CA ALA A 189 -7.58 -15.26 13.65
C ALA A 189 -9.02 -14.72 13.71
N ILE A 190 -9.84 -14.96 12.67
CA ILE A 190 -11.26 -14.58 12.66
C ILE A 190 -12.04 -15.33 13.74
N ALA A 191 -11.80 -16.63 13.92
CA ALA A 191 -12.46 -17.41 14.97
C ALA A 191 -12.13 -16.90 16.37
N ALA A 192 -10.89 -16.48 16.62
CA ALA A 192 -10.49 -15.87 17.89
C ALA A 192 -11.17 -14.51 18.14
N LEU A 193 -11.58 -13.81 17.08
CA LEU A 193 -12.27 -12.52 17.13
C LEU A 193 -13.79 -12.65 17.08
N ALA A 194 -14.36 -13.86 17.07
CA ALA A 194 -15.77 -14.08 16.74
C ALA A 194 -16.76 -13.29 17.62
N ALA A 195 -16.41 -13.01 18.89
CA ALA A 195 -17.24 -12.21 19.80
C ALA A 195 -17.24 -10.70 19.48
N GLU A 196 -16.26 -10.21 18.72
CA GLU A 196 -16.11 -8.81 18.32
C GLU A 196 -16.62 -8.53 16.89
N LEU A 197 -16.96 -9.59 16.14
CA LEU A 197 -17.27 -9.50 14.71
C LEU A 197 -18.74 -9.79 14.44
N VAL A 198 -19.27 -9.10 13.45
CA VAL A 198 -20.58 -9.40 12.84
C VAL A 198 -20.39 -10.21 11.57
N VAL A 199 -21.42 -10.95 11.18
CA VAL A 199 -21.43 -11.80 9.99
C VAL A 199 -22.52 -11.33 9.05
N HIS A 200 -22.15 -11.16 7.79
CA HIS A 200 -23.06 -10.86 6.70
C HIS A 200 -23.03 -12.00 5.67
N GLU A 201 -24.15 -12.20 4.99
CA GLU A 201 -24.21 -13.03 3.80
C GLU A 201 -23.88 -12.17 2.57
N GLY A 202 -22.89 -12.58 1.79
CA GLY A 202 -22.48 -11.89 0.58
C GLY A 202 -23.40 -12.23 -0.61
N PRO A 203 -23.23 -11.51 -1.75
CA PRO A 203 -24.12 -11.65 -2.90
C PRO A 203 -24.13 -13.04 -3.55
N GLU A 204 -23.05 -13.81 -3.41
CA GLU A 204 -22.94 -15.19 -3.92
C GLU A 204 -23.10 -16.23 -2.78
N GLY A 205 -23.63 -15.81 -1.61
CA GLY A 205 -23.82 -16.66 -0.43
C GLY A 205 -22.55 -16.86 0.39
N GLU A 206 -21.48 -16.11 0.12
CA GLU A 206 -20.25 -16.20 0.88
C GLU A 206 -20.36 -15.57 2.28
N VAL A 207 -19.68 -16.14 3.26
CA VAL A 207 -19.63 -15.56 4.61
C VAL A 207 -18.66 -14.38 4.62
N LEU A 208 -19.18 -13.19 4.94
CA LEU A 208 -18.42 -11.96 5.12
C LEU A 208 -18.39 -11.61 6.61
N HIS A 209 -17.22 -11.18 7.08
CA HIS A 209 -17.03 -10.70 8.45
C HIS A 209 -16.84 -9.19 8.44
N ASP A 210 -17.34 -8.51 9.46
CA ASP A 210 -17.07 -7.09 9.67
C ASP A 210 -16.93 -6.77 11.17
N VAL A 211 -16.39 -5.59 11.49
CA VAL A 211 -16.41 -5.04 12.84
C VAL A 211 -17.83 -4.58 13.19
N ALA A 212 -18.20 -4.70 14.48
CA ALA A 212 -19.58 -4.42 14.91
C ALA A 212 -20.05 -2.98 14.67
N ASP A 213 -19.12 -2.03 14.64
CA ASP A 213 -19.33 -0.60 14.37
C ASP A 213 -18.94 -0.19 12.94
N GLY A 214 -18.82 -1.17 12.02
CA GLY A 214 -18.47 -0.94 10.63
C GLY A 214 -19.54 -0.14 9.89
N LEU A 215 -19.10 0.80 9.05
CA LEU A 215 -20.02 1.58 8.21
C LEU A 215 -20.48 0.72 7.03
N LEU A 216 -21.77 0.38 7.01
CA LEU A 216 -22.42 -0.32 5.91
C LEU A 216 -23.60 0.52 5.39
N PRO A 217 -23.37 1.43 4.43
CA PRO A 217 -24.42 2.26 3.86
C PRO A 217 -25.43 1.45 3.04
N ASP A 218 -26.66 1.95 2.90
CA ASP A 218 -27.67 1.37 2.01
C ASP A 218 -27.22 1.37 0.54
N GLU A 219 -27.72 0.43 -0.25
CA GLU A 219 -27.31 0.28 -1.67
C GLU A 219 -27.64 1.49 -2.55
N ASP A 220 -28.67 2.26 -2.18
CA ASP A 220 -29.11 3.46 -2.89
C ASP A 220 -28.27 4.71 -2.53
N VAL A 221 -27.31 4.60 -1.61
CA VAL A 221 -26.45 5.74 -1.24
C VAL A 221 -25.60 6.13 -2.47
N PRO A 222 -25.72 7.37 -2.97
CA PRO A 222 -24.99 7.79 -4.16
C PRO A 222 -23.48 7.69 -3.93
N ALA A 223 -22.78 7.07 -4.89
CA ALA A 223 -21.32 7.01 -4.91
C ALA A 223 -20.77 8.05 -5.90
N PRO A 224 -20.46 9.27 -5.44
CA PRO A 224 -20.02 10.36 -6.32
C PRO A 224 -18.71 10.02 -7.05
N PRO A 225 -18.45 10.62 -8.21
CA PRO A 225 -17.21 10.38 -8.95
C PRO A 225 -15.96 10.75 -8.14
N ARG A 226 -14.88 9.96 -8.30
CA ARG A 226 -13.62 10.13 -7.55
C ARG A 226 -12.39 9.89 -8.40
N LEU A 227 -11.33 10.66 -8.12
CA LEU A 227 -9.98 10.43 -8.65
C LEU A 227 -9.13 9.64 -7.65
N LEU A 228 -8.94 8.34 -7.85
CA LEU A 228 -8.18 7.50 -6.93
C LEU A 228 -6.68 7.48 -7.24
N ALA A 229 -5.87 7.29 -6.20
CA ALA A 229 -4.42 7.19 -6.33
C ALA A 229 -3.97 5.95 -7.14
N MET A 230 -2.74 5.99 -7.65
CA MET A 230 -2.05 4.78 -8.10
C MET A 230 -1.91 3.81 -6.92
N TRP A 231 -2.26 2.54 -7.12
CA TRP A 231 -2.33 1.50 -6.08
C TRP A 231 -3.31 1.80 -4.93
N ASP A 232 -4.42 2.48 -5.21
CA ASP A 232 -5.46 2.68 -4.20
C ASP A 232 -5.93 1.34 -3.60
N SER A 233 -6.09 1.30 -2.28
CA SER A 233 -6.35 0.06 -1.55
C SER A 233 -7.71 -0.55 -1.90
N VAL A 234 -8.68 0.25 -2.37
CA VAL A 234 -9.99 -0.29 -2.77
C VAL A 234 -9.88 -1.34 -3.90
N LEU A 235 -8.83 -1.25 -4.73
CA LEU A 235 -8.56 -2.20 -5.82
C LEU A 235 -7.66 -3.38 -5.41
N LEU A 236 -7.16 -3.36 -4.17
CA LEU A 236 -6.13 -4.27 -3.67
C LEU A 236 -6.52 -5.01 -2.38
N ALA A 237 -7.56 -4.55 -1.70
CA ALA A 237 -8.06 -5.09 -0.44
C ALA A 237 -8.77 -6.43 -0.59
N HIS A 238 -9.55 -6.60 -1.65
CA HIS A 238 -10.36 -7.80 -1.86
C HIS A 238 -9.75 -8.77 -2.86
N ALA A 239 -10.05 -10.05 -2.69
CA ALA A 239 -9.75 -11.12 -3.63
C ALA A 239 -10.60 -10.96 -4.90
N ASP A 240 -11.91 -10.70 -4.73
CA ASP A 240 -12.76 -10.35 -5.84
C ASP A 240 -12.70 -8.84 -6.13
N ARG A 241 -11.95 -8.50 -7.18
CA ARG A 241 -11.80 -7.11 -7.62
C ARG A 241 -12.98 -6.61 -8.45
N ARG A 242 -13.89 -7.49 -8.90
CA ARG A 242 -15.09 -7.12 -9.67
C ARG A 242 -16.02 -6.20 -8.88
N ARG A 243 -15.89 -6.18 -7.55
CA ARG A 243 -16.56 -5.24 -6.63
C ARG A 243 -16.45 -3.79 -7.10
N VAL A 244 -15.28 -3.40 -7.62
CA VAL A 244 -15.00 -2.00 -8.04
C VAL A 244 -14.44 -1.93 -9.46
N LEU A 245 -13.75 -2.96 -9.94
CA LEU A 245 -13.10 -2.97 -11.25
C LEU A 245 -13.76 -3.99 -12.19
N PRO A 246 -14.51 -3.52 -13.20
CA PRO A 246 -15.08 -4.41 -14.23
C PRO A 246 -14.01 -5.28 -14.89
N THR A 247 -14.37 -6.54 -15.17
CA THR A 247 -13.45 -7.58 -15.65
C THR A 247 -12.75 -7.17 -16.94
N GLU A 248 -13.47 -6.50 -17.83
CA GLU A 248 -13.05 -6.08 -19.16
C GLU A 248 -12.00 -4.97 -19.08
N LEU A 249 -12.05 -4.14 -18.03
CA LEU A 249 -11.14 -3.01 -17.82
C LEU A 249 -9.89 -3.40 -17.03
N ARG A 250 -9.90 -4.56 -16.37
CA ARG A 250 -8.78 -5.07 -15.59
C ARG A 250 -7.42 -5.02 -16.29
N PRO A 251 -7.24 -5.50 -17.54
CA PRO A 251 -5.93 -5.45 -18.21
C PRO A 251 -5.47 -4.02 -18.57
N LEU A 252 -6.40 -3.05 -18.60
CA LEU A 252 -6.11 -1.63 -18.85
C LEU A 252 -5.71 -0.88 -17.58
N VAL A 253 -6.18 -1.34 -16.42
CA VAL A 253 -5.96 -0.70 -15.11
C VAL A 253 -4.82 -1.35 -14.34
N ILE A 254 -4.78 -2.69 -14.31
CA ILE A 254 -3.74 -3.46 -13.61
C ILE A 254 -2.72 -3.93 -14.64
N ARG A 255 -1.57 -3.25 -14.65
CA ARG A 255 -0.47 -3.47 -15.58
C ARG A 255 0.54 -4.48 -15.02
N ARG A 256 1.64 -4.65 -15.76
CA ARG A 256 2.71 -5.59 -15.42
C ARG A 256 3.24 -5.32 -14.01
N ASN A 257 3.69 -6.36 -13.32
CA ASN A 257 4.19 -6.32 -11.94
C ASN A 257 3.15 -5.86 -10.90
N GLY A 258 1.87 -5.81 -11.26
CA GLY A 258 0.81 -5.35 -10.36
C GLY A 258 0.73 -3.82 -10.23
N ASP A 259 1.28 -3.08 -11.19
CA ASP A 259 1.10 -1.63 -11.26
C ASP A 259 -0.38 -1.30 -11.51
N VAL A 260 -1.05 -0.75 -10.50
CA VAL A 260 -2.46 -0.34 -10.60
C VAL A 260 -2.49 1.15 -10.89
N LEU A 261 -2.92 1.53 -12.10
CA LEU A 261 -2.98 2.93 -12.53
C LEU A 261 -3.91 3.77 -11.65
N PRO A 262 -3.75 5.10 -11.60
CA PRO A 262 -4.72 5.98 -10.95
C PRO A 262 -6.05 5.86 -11.69
N THR A 263 -7.14 5.54 -10.97
CA THR A 263 -8.45 5.25 -11.57
C THR A 263 -9.43 6.38 -11.35
N VAL A 264 -10.36 6.51 -12.28
CA VAL A 264 -11.58 7.33 -12.13
C VAL A 264 -12.70 6.40 -11.72
N LEU A 265 -13.36 6.69 -10.60
CA LEU A 265 -14.62 6.06 -10.23
C LEU A 265 -15.80 6.90 -10.69
N VAL A 266 -16.85 6.24 -11.14
CA VAL A 266 -18.21 6.78 -11.33
C VAL A 266 -19.15 5.73 -10.78
N ASP A 267 -20.07 6.13 -9.89
CA ASP A 267 -21.02 5.23 -9.24
C ASP A 267 -20.33 4.02 -8.58
N GLY A 268 -19.26 4.29 -7.83
CA GLY A 268 -18.48 3.28 -7.11
C GLY A 268 -17.66 2.32 -7.99
N ARG A 269 -17.70 2.44 -9.32
CA ARG A 269 -16.99 1.55 -10.26
C ARG A 269 -15.97 2.28 -11.11
N VAL A 270 -14.90 1.57 -11.48
CA VAL A 270 -13.86 2.11 -12.36
C VAL A 270 -14.43 2.35 -13.75
N SER A 271 -14.39 3.61 -14.18
CA SER A 271 -14.84 4.07 -15.49
C SER A 271 -13.73 4.71 -16.33
N GLY A 272 -12.53 4.88 -15.76
CA GLY A 272 -11.39 5.46 -16.46
C GLY A 272 -10.10 5.41 -15.67
N VAL A 273 -9.07 6.02 -16.23
CA VAL A 273 -7.78 6.28 -15.57
C VAL A 273 -7.37 7.72 -15.77
N TRP A 274 -6.53 8.25 -14.89
CA TRP A 274 -6.08 9.64 -14.97
C TRP A 274 -4.57 9.77 -14.75
N ARG A 275 -4.02 10.91 -15.18
CA ARG A 275 -2.66 11.34 -14.80
C ARG A 275 -2.58 12.85 -14.62
N PRO A 276 -1.67 13.33 -13.76
CA PRO A 276 -1.30 14.73 -13.78
C PRO A 276 -0.57 15.08 -15.08
N VAL A 277 -0.87 16.25 -15.62
CA VAL A 277 -0.15 16.93 -16.70
C VAL A 277 0.11 18.38 -16.28
N GLU A 278 0.83 19.16 -17.08
CA GLU A 278 1.22 20.54 -16.74
C GLU A 278 0.01 21.43 -16.45
N ASP A 279 -1.03 21.36 -17.29
CA ASP A 279 -2.21 22.21 -17.21
C ASP A 279 -3.40 21.60 -16.45
N GLY A 280 -3.17 20.55 -15.65
CA GLY A 280 -4.22 19.94 -14.82
C GLY A 280 -4.22 18.40 -14.84
N ILE A 281 -5.43 17.82 -14.87
CA ILE A 281 -5.62 16.36 -14.81
C ILE A 281 -6.15 15.85 -16.14
N GLU A 282 -5.39 14.98 -16.80
CA GLU A 282 -5.86 14.28 -18.00
C GLU A 282 -6.58 12.98 -17.61
N VAL A 283 -7.86 12.87 -17.98
CA VAL A 283 -8.67 11.67 -17.81
C VAL A 283 -8.79 10.93 -19.13
N THR A 284 -8.47 9.63 -19.12
CA THR A 284 -8.76 8.68 -20.19
C THR A 284 -9.96 7.83 -19.78
N PRO A 285 -11.16 8.05 -20.34
CA PRO A 285 -12.30 7.20 -20.08
C PRO A 285 -12.09 5.81 -20.68
N LEU A 286 -12.50 4.77 -19.94
CA LEU A 286 -12.49 3.37 -20.37
C LEU A 286 -13.92 2.80 -20.46
N ALA A 287 -14.88 3.52 -19.91
CA ALA A 287 -16.32 3.33 -20.07
C ALA A 287 -16.98 4.71 -20.29
N PRO A 288 -18.24 4.77 -20.78
CA PRO A 288 -18.98 6.02 -20.88
C PRO A 288 -19.08 6.72 -19.52
N ILE A 289 -18.78 8.02 -19.49
CA ILE A 289 -18.93 8.86 -18.30
C ILE A 289 -20.02 9.91 -18.61
N PRO A 290 -21.14 9.93 -17.87
CA PRO A 290 -22.21 10.91 -18.03
C PRO A 290 -21.73 12.37 -17.87
N ALA A 291 -22.45 13.30 -18.50
CA ALA A 291 -22.11 14.73 -18.46
C ALA A 291 -22.13 15.34 -17.04
N PRO A 292 -23.07 14.98 -16.14
CA PRO A 292 -23.02 15.44 -14.75
C PRO A 292 -21.74 15.00 -14.03
N ASP A 293 -21.32 13.75 -14.22
CA ASP A 293 -20.12 13.20 -13.58
C ASP A 293 -18.85 13.89 -14.07
N TRP A 294 -18.78 14.28 -15.35
CA TRP A 294 -17.67 15.10 -15.85
C TRP A 294 -17.56 16.45 -15.14
N LYS A 295 -18.69 17.07 -14.78
CA LYS A 295 -18.70 18.35 -14.05
C LYS A 295 -18.16 18.18 -12.63
N GLU A 296 -18.53 17.09 -11.95
CA GLU A 296 -18.02 16.76 -10.62
C GLU A 296 -16.53 16.39 -10.64
N LEU A 297 -16.10 15.58 -11.62
CA LEU A 297 -14.69 15.25 -11.83
C LEU A 297 -13.84 16.49 -12.11
N ALA A 298 -14.38 17.51 -12.79
CA ALA A 298 -13.68 18.77 -12.96
C ALA A 298 -13.47 19.49 -11.61
N GLY A 299 -14.39 19.37 -10.65
CA GLY A 299 -14.21 19.86 -9.29
C GLY A 299 -13.10 19.11 -8.53
N GLU A 300 -13.15 17.77 -8.57
CA GLU A 300 -12.10 16.90 -8.03
C GLU A 300 -10.73 17.24 -8.60
N ALA A 301 -10.64 17.44 -9.92
CA ALA A 301 -9.39 17.76 -10.61
C ALA A 301 -8.76 19.08 -10.16
N ARG A 302 -9.56 20.14 -9.95
CA ARG A 302 -9.07 21.43 -9.44
C ARG A 302 -8.54 21.33 -8.01
N SER A 303 -9.27 20.61 -7.15
CA SER A 303 -8.84 20.32 -5.77
C SER A 303 -7.54 19.51 -5.76
N LEU A 304 -7.44 18.49 -6.61
CA LEU A 304 -6.23 17.68 -6.75
C LEU A 304 -5.05 18.45 -7.34
N ALA A 305 -5.30 19.37 -8.29
CA ALA A 305 -4.27 20.26 -8.81
C ALA A 305 -3.73 21.18 -7.71
N THR A 306 -4.57 21.63 -6.78
CA THR A 306 -4.15 22.40 -5.60
C THR A 306 -3.24 21.57 -4.69
N LEU A 307 -3.55 20.29 -4.46
CA LEU A 307 -2.66 19.36 -3.74
C LEU A 307 -1.27 19.24 -4.40
N PHE A 308 -1.21 19.33 -5.73
CA PHE A 308 0.02 19.23 -6.49
C PHE A 308 0.78 20.56 -6.60
N ALA A 309 0.12 21.69 -6.37
CA ALA A 309 0.74 23.01 -6.39
C ALA A 309 1.86 23.09 -5.33
N GLY A 310 3.05 23.53 -5.75
CA GLY A 310 4.24 23.56 -4.88
C GLY A 310 4.89 22.21 -4.62
N ARG A 311 4.40 21.11 -5.23
CA ARG A 311 5.00 19.77 -5.18
C ARG A 311 5.43 19.32 -6.58
N ASP A 312 6.09 18.16 -6.68
CA ASP A 312 6.46 17.59 -7.99
C ASP A 312 5.27 16.82 -8.60
N PRO A 313 4.56 17.36 -9.61
CA PRO A 313 3.41 16.68 -10.23
C PRO A 313 3.84 15.44 -11.03
N ARG A 314 5.14 15.26 -11.28
CA ARG A 314 5.68 14.16 -12.09
C ARG A 314 5.95 12.91 -11.28
N ALA A 315 5.44 12.77 -10.05
CA ALA A 315 5.75 11.60 -9.23
C ALA A 315 5.27 10.26 -9.85
N TYR A 316 4.28 10.28 -10.74
CA TYR A 316 3.91 9.12 -11.56
C TYR A 316 4.59 9.04 -12.93
N ALA A 317 5.44 10.00 -13.32
CA ALA A 317 6.05 10.04 -14.65
C ALA A 317 6.91 8.80 -14.98
N ARG A 318 7.47 8.13 -13.96
CA ARG A 318 8.16 6.83 -14.13
C ARG A 318 7.27 5.77 -14.80
N PHE A 319 5.97 5.87 -14.60
CA PHE A 319 4.97 4.96 -15.14
C PHE A 319 4.38 5.45 -16.45
N GLY A 320 4.81 6.61 -16.98
CA GLY A 320 4.23 7.24 -18.17
C GLY A 320 4.16 6.34 -19.41
N HIS A 321 5.03 5.33 -19.50
CA HIS A 321 4.98 4.31 -20.55
C HIS A 321 3.67 3.50 -20.58
N TRP A 322 2.92 3.42 -19.47
CA TRP A 322 1.61 2.78 -19.46
C TRP A 322 0.53 3.56 -20.23
N TRP A 323 0.72 4.87 -20.43
CA TRP A 323 -0.27 5.73 -21.07
C TRP A 323 -0.26 5.64 -22.58
N SER A 324 0.86 5.28 -23.19
CA SER A 324 0.94 5.09 -24.65
C SER A 324 0.15 3.87 -25.14
N ALA A 325 -0.13 2.91 -24.25
CA ALA A 325 -0.90 1.70 -24.54
C ALA A 325 -2.41 1.83 -24.23
N LEU A 326 -2.87 3.01 -23.81
CA LEU A 326 -4.29 3.26 -23.51
C LEU A 326 -5.02 3.82 -24.74
N PRO A 327 -6.33 3.55 -24.87
CA PRO A 327 -7.17 4.20 -25.87
C PRO A 327 -7.01 5.73 -25.86
N SER A 328 -7.07 6.35 -27.04
CA SER A 328 -7.01 7.81 -27.18
C SER A 328 -8.37 8.49 -27.29
N ALA A 329 -9.39 7.74 -27.70
CA ALA A 329 -10.73 8.27 -27.86
C ALA A 329 -11.31 8.77 -26.53
N GLY A 330 -11.89 9.97 -26.55
CA GLY A 330 -12.60 10.52 -25.39
C GLY A 330 -11.73 11.05 -24.26
N ARG A 331 -10.39 11.10 -24.41
CA ARG A 331 -9.52 11.76 -23.41
C ARG A 331 -9.94 13.22 -23.21
N ARG A 332 -9.96 13.67 -21.97
CA ARG A 332 -10.27 15.06 -21.61
C ARG A 332 -9.26 15.59 -20.62
N LEU A 333 -8.80 16.82 -20.88
CA LEU A 333 -8.08 17.61 -19.90
C LEU A 333 -9.11 18.31 -19.00
N LEU A 334 -9.00 18.07 -17.70
CA LEU A 334 -9.70 18.79 -16.67
C LEU A 334 -8.72 19.83 -16.11
N ALA A 335 -8.89 21.08 -16.55
CA ALA A 335 -8.02 22.18 -16.16
C ALA A 335 -8.05 22.41 -14.64
N ALA A 336 -6.89 22.80 -14.10
CA ALA A 336 -6.69 23.18 -12.70
C ALA A 336 -7.46 24.44 -12.31
#